data_AF-A0A8C7FW80-F1
#
_entry.id   AF-A0A8C7FW80-F1
#
_cell.length_a   1.000
_cell.length_b   1.000
_cell.length_c   1.000
_cell.angle_alpha   90.00
_cell.angle_beta   90.00
_cell.angle_gamma   90.00
#
_symmetry.space_group_name_H-M   'P 1'
#
loop_
_entity.id
_entity.type
_entity.pdbx_description
1 polymer ?
#
loop_
_entity_poly.entity_id
_entity_poly.type
_entity_poly.pdbx_seq_one_letter_code
_entity_poly.pdbx_strand_id
1 'polypeptide(L)'
;MYCLLSIISIFHTNFILVTNSIHLFVMNIQEGLCYKMLWYSPAGWALNESPMGGVQKQCLELNATRPNLAVPRVEVTLYYESLCPGCRAFLPQQLFPTWAMLHDIMDVKLVPYCNAQVGLFSKWRLPSGNSPFTCQHGEPECHGNMIEACFLHSVGRYSAFQVIYCMESAANVLDAAQPVSILHVPSMIWDSVTSCVKGELGFKLMHENALKTNALSPAKTHVPWVTINGEYTDDFQDKAMSSLFNLVCKMYMVSSRGVTRPCLRFNMNYI
;
A
#
# COMPACT_ATOMS: atom_id res chain seq x y z
N MET A 1 13.25 14.70 2.79
CA MET A 1 12.24 14.87 3.86
C MET A 1 10.90 15.32 3.26
N TYR A 2 10.36 14.57 2.29
CA TYR A 2 9.15 14.96 1.52
C TYR A 2 8.03 13.91 1.58
N CYS A 3 7.98 13.10 2.65
CA CYS A 3 6.99 12.03 2.78
C CYS A 3 5.86 12.35 3.77
N LEU A 4 5.61 13.64 4.01
CA LEU A 4 4.50 14.11 4.81
C LEU A 4 3.28 14.26 3.91
N LEU A 5 2.56 13.17 3.67
CA LEU A 5 1.15 13.30 3.34
C LEU A 5 0.41 13.64 4.62
N SER A 6 -0.34 14.74 4.57
CA SER A 6 -1.14 15.27 5.66
C SER A 6 -1.94 14.15 6.35
N ILE A 7 -1.63 13.91 7.62
CA ILE A 7 -2.32 12.93 8.46
C ILE A 7 -3.78 13.39 8.58
N ILE A 8 -4.69 12.72 7.87
CA ILE A 8 -6.10 12.68 8.25
C ILE A 8 -6.18 11.59 9.32
N SER A 9 -6.27 12.00 10.59
CA SER A 9 -6.30 11.07 11.72
C SER A 9 -7.51 10.14 11.64
N ILE A 10 -7.27 8.85 11.40
CA ILE A 10 -8.27 7.78 11.47
C ILE A 10 -8.36 7.35 12.94
N PHE A 11 -9.37 7.84 13.66
CA PHE A 11 -9.69 7.41 15.02
C PHE A 11 -10.54 6.14 14.93
N HIS A 12 -9.92 4.96 15.07
CA HIS A 12 -10.57 3.65 14.97
C HIS A 12 -11.08 3.26 13.56
N THR A 13 -10.98 1.98 13.24
CA THR A 13 -11.24 1.32 11.94
C THR A 13 -12.59 1.60 11.28
N ASN A 14 -13.52 2.26 11.98
CA ASN A 14 -14.86 2.56 11.51
C ASN A 14 -15.21 4.04 11.51
N PHE A 15 -14.28 4.96 11.83
CA PHE A 15 -14.61 6.39 11.89
C PHE A 15 -13.66 7.31 11.12
N ILE A 16 -14.23 8.23 10.32
CA ILE A 16 -13.50 9.29 9.63
C ILE A 16 -13.82 10.64 10.29
N LEU A 17 -12.77 11.38 10.61
CA LEU A 17 -12.83 12.78 11.04
C LEU A 17 -12.90 13.72 9.84
N VAL A 18 -13.99 14.45 9.71
CA VAL A 18 -14.12 15.54 8.73
C VAL A 18 -14.11 16.85 9.48
N THR A 19 -13.19 17.75 9.12
CA THR A 19 -13.12 19.09 9.71
C THR A 19 -13.64 20.12 8.71
N ASN A 20 -14.41 21.07 9.22
CA ASN A 20 -14.54 22.40 8.63
C ASN A 20 -14.25 23.40 9.77
N SER A 21 -13.90 24.65 9.46
CA SER A 21 -13.26 25.65 10.34
C SER A 21 -13.94 25.94 11.70
N ILE A 22 -15.08 25.30 12.02
CA ILE A 22 -15.87 25.50 13.23
C ILE A 22 -16.36 24.18 13.87
N HIS A 23 -16.35 23.02 13.17
CA HIS A 23 -17.00 21.78 13.64
C HIS A 23 -16.20 20.49 13.37
N LEU A 24 -16.28 19.56 14.32
CA LEU A 24 -15.69 18.21 14.28
C LEU A 24 -16.81 17.18 14.00
N PHE A 25 -16.66 16.36 12.96
CA PHE A 25 -17.63 15.31 12.60
C PHE A 25 -17.00 13.93 12.66
N VAL A 26 -17.79 12.95 13.10
CA VAL A 26 -17.39 11.54 13.21
C VAL A 26 -18.35 10.71 12.37
N MET A 27 -17.86 10.10 11.30
CA MET A 27 -18.68 9.27 10.39
C MET A 27 -18.49 7.79 10.68
N ASN A 28 -19.53 7.04 11.03
CA ASN A 28 -19.47 5.59 11.16
C ASN A 28 -19.52 4.93 9.78
N ILE A 29 -18.40 4.37 9.33
CA ILE A 29 -18.21 3.76 8.01
C ILE A 29 -19.04 2.46 7.88
N GLN A 30 -19.32 1.77 8.98
CA GLN A 30 -20.00 0.48 8.96
C GLN A 30 -21.52 0.64 8.73
N GLU A 31 -22.13 1.60 9.43
CA GLU A 31 -23.58 1.83 9.41
C GLU A 31 -24.04 2.93 8.44
N GLY A 32 -23.12 3.74 7.89
CA GLY A 32 -23.48 4.87 7.03
C GLY A 32 -24.16 6.02 7.77
N LEU A 33 -24.06 6.04 9.09
CA LEU A 33 -24.60 7.08 9.97
C LEU A 33 -23.54 8.17 10.22
N CYS A 34 -23.96 9.43 10.02
CA CYS A 34 -23.10 10.60 10.17
C CYS A 34 -23.46 11.34 11.46
N TYR A 35 -22.53 11.42 12.41
CA TYR A 35 -22.77 12.02 13.72
C TYR A 35 -22.07 13.38 13.82
N LYS A 36 -22.79 14.39 14.33
CA LYS A 36 -22.21 15.68 14.70
C LYS A 36 -21.59 15.54 16.09
N MET A 37 -20.28 15.78 16.22
CA MET A 37 -19.63 15.78 17.52
C MET A 37 -19.91 17.13 18.20
N LEU A 38 -20.68 17.14 19.28
CA LEU A 38 -20.92 18.32 20.10
C LEU A 38 -20.00 18.26 21.32
N TRP A 39 -19.21 19.31 21.53
CA TRP A 39 -18.36 19.45 22.71
C TRP A 39 -19.22 19.69 23.96
N TYR A 40 -19.14 18.80 24.94
CA TYR A 40 -19.43 19.11 26.34
C TYR A 40 -18.31 18.52 27.23
N SER A 41 -18.03 19.23 28.31
CA SER A 41 -16.95 19.09 29.30
C SER A 41 -16.69 17.66 29.85
N PRO A 42 -15.65 17.42 30.68
CA PRO A 42 -14.56 16.46 30.54
C PRO A 42 -14.93 14.98 30.83
N ALA A 43 -16.20 14.60 30.82
CA ALA A 43 -16.68 13.31 31.36
C ALA A 43 -17.07 12.24 30.32
N GLY A 44 -16.69 12.39 29.05
CA GLY A 44 -16.84 11.34 28.03
C GLY A 44 -17.67 11.76 26.81
N TRP A 45 -17.61 10.93 25.76
CA TRP A 45 -18.26 11.13 24.47
C TRP A 45 -19.71 10.61 24.50
N ALA A 46 -20.65 11.36 23.94
CA ALA A 46 -22.02 10.90 23.68
C ALA A 46 -22.42 11.25 22.23
N LEU A 47 -23.04 10.30 21.53
CA LEU A 47 -23.58 10.47 20.18
C LEU A 47 -25.06 10.86 20.29
N ASN A 48 -25.46 12.01 19.72
CA ASN A 48 -26.87 12.35 19.52
C ASN A 48 -27.17 12.46 18.03
N GLU A 49 -28.28 11.84 17.61
CA GLU A 49 -28.87 12.02 16.28
C GLU A 49 -29.41 13.45 16.16
N SER A 50 -29.00 14.19 15.13
CA SER A 50 -29.55 15.52 14.84
C SER A 50 -30.01 15.56 13.38
N PRO A 51 -31.21 16.11 13.06
CA PRO A 51 -31.71 16.13 11.68
C PRO A 51 -30.85 17.05 10.80
N MET A 52 -30.13 16.46 9.84
CA MET A 52 -29.09 17.13 9.06
C MET A 52 -29.61 17.81 7.78
N GLY A 53 -30.08 19.06 7.87
CA GLY A 53 -30.40 19.84 6.67
C GLY A 53 -29.18 20.24 5.81
N GLY A 54 -27.98 20.26 6.40
CA GLY A 54 -26.75 20.77 5.74
C GLY A 54 -25.74 19.72 5.27
N VAL A 55 -25.88 18.46 5.67
CA VAL A 55 -24.90 17.37 5.40
C VAL A 55 -25.49 16.25 4.53
N GLN A 56 -26.80 16.29 4.29
CA GLN A 56 -27.53 15.25 3.55
C GLN A 56 -26.98 15.03 2.13
N LYS A 57 -26.58 16.10 1.44
CA LYS A 57 -26.00 16.01 0.09
C LYS A 57 -24.66 15.26 0.09
N GLN A 58 -23.72 15.61 0.98
CA GLN A 58 -22.44 14.91 1.05
C GLN A 58 -22.61 13.45 1.50
N CYS A 59 -23.53 13.16 2.42
CA CYS A 59 -23.83 11.79 2.82
C CYS A 59 -24.41 10.95 1.66
N LEU A 60 -25.33 11.52 0.88
CA LEU A 60 -25.90 10.84 -0.29
C LEU A 60 -24.84 10.63 -1.38
N GLU A 61 -23.94 11.58 -1.60
CA GLU A 61 -22.81 11.47 -2.54
C GLU A 61 -21.79 10.41 -2.08
N LEU A 62 -21.48 10.36 -0.79
CA LEU A 62 -20.60 9.33 -0.20
C LEU A 62 -21.23 7.93 -0.30
N ASN A 63 -22.52 7.80 0.00
CA ASN A 63 -23.24 6.53 -0.15
C ASN A 63 -23.37 6.12 -1.63
N ALA A 64 -23.47 7.10 -2.52
CA ALA A 64 -23.45 6.88 -3.96
C ALA A 64 -22.06 6.51 -4.52
N THR A 65 -20.99 6.75 -3.78
CA THR A 65 -19.60 6.44 -4.19
C THR A 65 -18.95 5.32 -3.38
N ARG A 66 -19.66 4.77 -2.37
CA ARG A 66 -19.19 3.63 -1.58
C ARG A 66 -18.92 2.40 -2.48
N PRO A 67 -17.80 1.68 -2.27
CA PRO A 67 -17.53 0.46 -3.00
C PRO A 67 -18.55 -0.62 -2.66
N ASN A 68 -18.90 -1.44 -3.65
CA ASN A 68 -19.76 -2.59 -3.44
C ASN A 68 -18.91 -3.73 -2.86
N LEU A 69 -19.14 -4.08 -1.60
CA LEU A 69 -18.39 -5.14 -0.91
C LEU A 69 -18.59 -6.54 -1.54
N ALA A 70 -19.61 -6.73 -2.38
CA ALA A 70 -19.81 -7.97 -3.13
C ALA A 70 -18.89 -8.07 -4.37
N VAL A 71 -18.27 -6.96 -4.80
CA VAL A 71 -17.32 -6.96 -5.92
C VAL A 71 -15.91 -7.14 -5.36
N PRO A 72 -15.14 -8.15 -5.81
CA PRO A 72 -13.75 -8.29 -5.41
C PRO A 72 -12.93 -7.06 -5.76
N ARG A 73 -12.02 -6.67 -4.87
CA ARG A 73 -11.02 -5.63 -5.14
C ARG A 73 -10.11 -6.08 -6.28
N VAL A 74 -9.61 -5.12 -7.05
CA VAL A 74 -8.57 -5.35 -8.04
C VAL A 74 -7.26 -5.56 -7.30
N GLU A 75 -6.70 -6.76 -7.42
CA GLU A 75 -5.39 -7.07 -6.88
C GLU A 75 -4.31 -6.50 -7.81
N VAL A 76 -3.39 -5.72 -7.25
CA VAL A 76 -2.21 -5.21 -7.94
C VAL A 76 -0.98 -5.70 -7.19
N THR A 77 -0.22 -6.59 -7.81
CA THR A 77 1.03 -7.07 -7.24
C THR A 77 2.21 -6.44 -7.98
N LEU A 78 3.10 -5.80 -7.22
CA LEU A 78 4.36 -5.26 -7.73
C LEU A 78 5.51 -6.16 -7.29
N TYR A 79 6.25 -6.68 -8.26
CA TYR A 79 7.54 -7.33 -8.07
C TYR A 79 8.65 -6.33 -8.42
N TYR A 80 9.53 -6.03 -7.47
CA TYR A 80 10.45 -4.90 -7.57
C TYR A 80 11.72 -5.09 -6.74
N GLU A 81 12.67 -4.18 -6.92
CA GLU A 81 13.97 -4.14 -6.26
C GLU A 81 14.21 -2.73 -5.71
N SER A 82 14.63 -2.65 -4.44
CA SER A 82 14.74 -1.39 -3.67
C SER A 82 15.69 -0.33 -4.26
N LEU A 83 16.67 -0.71 -5.08
CA LEU A 83 17.56 0.26 -5.74
C LEU A 83 17.33 0.38 -7.25
N CYS A 84 16.33 -0.31 -7.80
CA CYS A 84 16.01 -0.20 -9.22
C CYS A 84 15.39 1.18 -9.52
N PRO A 85 15.98 1.97 -10.43
CA PRO A 85 15.45 3.30 -10.77
C PRO A 85 14.01 3.27 -11.31
N GLY A 86 13.65 2.26 -12.10
CA GLY A 86 12.29 2.09 -12.62
C GLY A 86 11.27 1.78 -11.52
N CYS A 87 11.65 0.96 -10.53
CA CYS A 87 10.82 0.64 -9.38
C CYS A 87 10.60 1.88 -8.51
N ARG A 88 11.68 2.62 -8.24
CA ARG A 88 11.67 3.89 -7.49
C ARG A 88 10.98 5.04 -8.22
N ALA A 89 10.74 4.92 -9.53
CA ALA A 89 9.84 5.82 -10.25
C ALA A 89 8.38 5.35 -10.12
N PHE A 90 8.11 4.07 -10.41
CA PHE A 90 6.75 3.53 -10.45
C PHE A 90 6.05 3.53 -9.09
N LEU A 91 6.72 3.06 -8.03
CA LEU A 91 6.10 2.91 -6.71
C LEU A 91 5.59 4.27 -6.17
N PRO A 92 6.40 5.34 -6.14
CA PRO A 92 5.93 6.62 -5.63
C PRO A 92 5.11 7.44 -6.62
N GLN A 93 5.28 7.29 -7.94
CA GLN A 93 4.58 8.13 -8.92
C GLN A 93 3.29 7.51 -9.46
N GLN A 94 3.17 6.18 -9.48
CA GLN A 94 1.99 5.47 -10.00
C GLN A 94 1.29 4.68 -8.90
N LEU A 95 2.00 3.79 -8.20
CA LEU A 95 1.36 2.82 -7.31
C LEU A 95 0.76 3.48 -6.06
N PHE A 96 1.58 4.23 -5.32
CA PHE A 96 1.15 4.83 -4.07
C PHE A 96 0.04 5.89 -4.24
N PRO A 97 0.13 6.85 -5.18
CA PRO A 97 -0.96 7.80 -5.42
C PRO A 97 -2.26 7.12 -5.83
N THR A 98 -2.18 6.10 -6.70
CA THR A 98 -3.35 5.32 -7.13
C THR A 98 -4.00 4.63 -5.94
N TRP A 99 -3.21 3.95 -5.11
CA TRP A 99 -3.70 3.30 -3.91
C TRP A 99 -4.31 4.30 -2.93
N ALA A 100 -3.68 5.45 -2.69
CA ALA A 100 -4.26 6.47 -1.82
C ALA A 100 -5.68 6.87 -2.25
N MET A 101 -5.92 6.95 -3.56
CA MET A 101 -7.22 7.27 -4.14
C MET A 101 -8.20 6.10 -4.19
N LEU A 102 -7.73 4.86 -4.39
CA LEU A 102 -8.54 3.68 -4.74
C LEU A 102 -8.39 2.49 -3.76
N HIS A 103 -7.80 2.66 -2.59
CA HIS A 103 -7.54 1.57 -1.61
C HIS A 103 -8.79 0.80 -1.18
N ASP A 104 -9.97 1.36 -1.39
CA ASP A 104 -11.26 0.76 -1.08
C ASP A 104 -11.68 -0.31 -2.12
N ILE A 105 -11.21 -0.17 -3.36
CA ILE A 105 -11.43 -1.10 -4.48
C ILE A 105 -10.15 -1.79 -4.98
N MET A 106 -9.00 -1.50 -4.38
CA MET A 106 -7.68 -1.98 -4.78
C MET A 106 -6.98 -2.70 -3.62
N ASP A 107 -6.42 -3.88 -3.86
CA ASP A 107 -5.54 -4.57 -2.90
C ASP A 107 -4.11 -4.60 -3.44
N VAL A 108 -3.18 -4.00 -2.70
CA VAL A 108 -1.77 -3.93 -3.12
C VAL A 108 -0.96 -5.03 -2.44
N LYS A 109 -0.14 -5.72 -3.23
CA LYS A 109 0.88 -6.65 -2.76
C LYS A 109 2.24 -6.22 -3.27
N LEU A 110 3.20 -6.16 -2.35
CA LEU A 110 4.58 -5.82 -2.65
C LEU A 110 5.44 -7.08 -2.48
N VAL A 111 6.29 -7.34 -3.47
CA VAL A 111 7.24 -8.46 -3.47
C VAL A 111 8.64 -7.90 -3.75
N PRO A 112 9.34 -7.38 -2.72
CA PRO A 112 10.72 -6.93 -2.85
C PRO A 112 11.63 -8.16 -2.99
N TYR A 113 12.21 -8.35 -4.16
CA TYR A 113 13.15 -9.44 -4.43
C TYR A 113 13.94 -9.16 -5.71
N CYS A 114 15.24 -9.46 -5.68
CA CYS A 114 16.10 -9.31 -6.84
C CYS A 114 16.03 -10.52 -7.78
N ASN A 115 16.45 -10.36 -9.04
CA ASN A 115 16.80 -11.44 -9.99
C ASN A 115 17.90 -12.42 -9.51
N ALA A 116 18.09 -12.64 -8.21
CA ALA A 116 19.09 -13.56 -7.69
C ALA A 116 18.80 -14.97 -8.22
N GLN A 117 19.73 -15.53 -8.99
CA GLN A 117 19.59 -16.88 -9.50
C GLN A 117 19.53 -17.85 -8.31
N VAL A 118 18.36 -18.45 -8.08
CA VAL A 118 18.14 -19.47 -7.05
C VAL A 118 18.87 -20.79 -7.38
N GLY A 119 19.65 -20.82 -8.47
CA GLY A 119 20.36 -22.00 -8.99
C GLY A 119 21.39 -22.65 -8.06
N LEU A 120 21.66 -22.08 -6.88
CA LEU A 120 22.58 -22.65 -5.89
C LEU A 120 21.90 -23.06 -4.56
N PHE A 121 20.60 -22.84 -4.38
CA PHE A 121 19.93 -23.01 -3.08
C PHE A 121 19.07 -24.26 -2.95
N SER A 122 19.59 -25.40 -3.40
CA SER A 122 19.05 -26.73 -3.01
C SER A 122 19.21 -27.03 -1.51
N LYS A 123 19.64 -26.05 -0.69
CA LYS A 123 19.84 -26.19 0.75
C LYS A 123 19.41 -24.92 1.49
N TRP A 124 18.32 -25.03 2.25
CA TRP A 124 17.72 -24.02 3.14
C TRP A 124 18.60 -23.53 4.31
N ARG A 125 19.94 -23.68 4.23
CA ARG A 125 20.81 -23.28 5.33
C ARG A 125 21.32 -21.87 5.13
N LEU A 126 21.22 -21.05 6.17
CA LEU A 126 21.98 -19.82 6.32
C LEU A 126 23.46 -20.11 6.02
N PRO A 127 24.06 -19.48 4.99
CA PRO A 127 25.50 -19.54 4.82
C PRO A 127 26.15 -18.92 6.07
N SER A 128 27.20 -19.56 6.56
CA SER A 128 28.02 -19.00 7.63
C SER A 128 28.72 -17.73 7.14
N GLY A 129 28.08 -16.57 7.35
CA GLY A 129 28.70 -15.25 7.26
C GLY A 129 28.19 -14.32 6.16
N ASN A 130 27.68 -14.84 5.04
CA ASN A 130 27.23 -14.01 3.90
C ASN A 130 25.77 -14.26 3.53
N SER A 131 25.05 -13.19 3.16
CA SER A 131 23.72 -13.30 2.56
C SER A 131 23.81 -14.15 1.28
N PRO A 132 22.97 -15.18 1.12
CA PRO A 132 22.92 -15.97 -0.11
C PRO A 132 22.31 -15.20 -1.29
N PHE A 133 21.68 -14.05 -1.04
CA PHE A 133 21.05 -13.27 -2.09
C PHE A 133 22.09 -12.44 -2.83
N THR A 134 22.09 -12.51 -4.16
CA THR A 134 22.92 -11.66 -5.01
C THR A 134 22.04 -10.66 -5.72
N CYS A 135 22.31 -9.37 -5.51
CA CYS A 135 21.51 -8.29 -6.05
C CYS A 135 22.20 -7.54 -7.18
N GLN A 136 21.45 -7.03 -8.17
CA GLN A 136 22.00 -6.34 -9.34
C GLN A 136 22.75 -5.08 -8.94
N HIS A 137 22.23 -4.36 -7.94
CA HIS A 137 22.83 -3.14 -7.41
C HIS A 137 23.66 -3.39 -6.13
N GLY A 138 24.14 -4.63 -5.94
CA GLY A 138 25.02 -5.02 -4.85
C GLY A 138 24.32 -5.19 -3.49
N GLU A 139 25.13 -5.34 -2.44
CA GLU A 139 24.63 -5.61 -1.09
C GLU A 139 23.64 -4.57 -0.54
N PRO A 140 23.75 -3.26 -0.83
CA PRO A 140 22.76 -2.28 -0.38
C PRO A 140 21.33 -2.58 -0.86
N GLU A 141 21.15 -3.08 -2.08
CA GLU A 141 19.83 -3.48 -2.59
C GLU A 141 19.31 -4.74 -1.91
N CYS A 142 20.18 -5.72 -1.68
CA CYS A 142 19.82 -6.92 -0.93
C CYS A 142 19.38 -6.58 0.49
N HIS A 143 20.09 -5.64 1.13
CA HIS A 143 19.74 -5.14 2.44
C HIS A 143 18.41 -4.38 2.44
N GLY A 144 18.18 -3.51 1.45
CA GLY A 144 16.92 -2.78 1.28
C GLY A 144 15.73 -3.72 1.07
N ASN A 145 15.85 -4.68 0.15
CA ASN A 145 14.81 -5.69 -0.11
C ASN A 145 14.45 -6.46 1.17
N MET A 146 15.46 -6.81 1.98
CA MET A 146 15.24 -7.53 3.24
C MET A 146 14.56 -6.67 4.30
N ILE A 147 14.95 -5.39 4.43
CA ILE A 147 14.27 -4.44 5.32
C ILE A 147 12.79 -4.32 4.95
N GLU A 148 12.49 -4.16 3.66
CA GLU A 148 11.11 -4.01 3.17
C GLU A 148 10.28 -5.29 3.37
N ALA A 149 10.88 -6.46 3.13
CA ALA A 149 10.24 -7.75 3.43
C ALA A 149 9.93 -7.89 4.94
N CYS A 150 10.86 -7.48 5.80
CA CYS A 150 10.65 -7.46 7.25
C CYS A 150 9.56 -6.47 7.67
N PHE A 151 9.48 -5.29 7.06
CA PHE A 151 8.36 -4.35 7.32
C PHE A 151 7.00 -4.96 6.95
N LEU A 152 6.90 -5.55 5.74
CA LEU A 152 5.67 -6.20 5.28
C LEU A 152 5.20 -7.28 6.25
N HIS A 153 6.13 -8.01 6.86
CA HIS A 153 5.84 -9.01 7.89
C HIS A 153 5.46 -8.40 9.24
N SER A 154 6.26 -7.45 9.75
CA SER A 154 6.16 -6.98 11.14
C SER A 154 5.01 -6.03 11.41
N VAL A 155 4.65 -5.17 10.44
CA VAL A 155 3.63 -4.11 10.66
C VAL A 155 2.40 -4.26 9.77
N GLY A 156 2.36 -5.30 8.93
CA GLY A 156 1.30 -5.56 7.98
C GLY A 156 1.34 -4.66 6.74
N ARG A 157 0.67 -5.10 5.67
CA ARG A 157 0.77 -4.50 4.32
C ARG A 157 0.43 -3.01 4.27
N TYR A 158 -0.62 -2.58 4.98
CA TYR A 158 -1.09 -1.19 4.94
C TYR A 158 -0.04 -0.22 5.49
N SER A 159 0.43 -0.46 6.72
CA SER A 159 1.43 0.39 7.38
C SER A 159 2.80 0.27 6.71
N ALA A 160 3.19 -0.95 6.32
CA ALA A 160 4.44 -1.18 5.60
C ALA A 160 4.48 -0.42 4.28
N PHE A 161 3.37 -0.34 3.53
CA PHE A 161 3.37 0.33 2.24
C PHE A 161 3.68 1.82 2.36
N GLN A 162 3.20 2.50 3.40
CA GLN A 162 3.54 3.90 3.66
C GLN A 162 5.03 4.08 3.96
N VAL A 163 5.60 3.21 4.78
CA VAL A 163 7.04 3.21 5.11
C VAL A 163 7.88 2.97 3.85
N ILE A 164 7.56 1.94 3.08
CA ILE A 164 8.27 1.55 1.86
C ILE A 164 8.19 2.65 0.81
N TYR A 165 7.02 3.26 0.60
CA TYR A 165 6.87 4.42 -0.26
C TYR A 165 7.84 5.54 0.10
N CYS A 166 8.01 5.82 1.39
CA CYS A 166 8.92 6.86 1.84
C CYS A 166 10.39 6.49 1.71
N MET A 167 10.73 5.22 1.92
CA MET A 167 12.08 4.71 1.67
C MET A 167 12.44 4.87 0.18
N GLU A 168 11.59 4.38 -0.71
CA GLU A 168 11.81 4.37 -2.15
C GLU A 168 11.86 5.78 -2.75
N SER A 169 11.15 6.73 -2.13
CA SER A 169 11.14 8.16 -2.50
C SER A 169 12.34 8.95 -1.96
N ALA A 170 13.06 8.42 -0.97
CA ALA A 170 14.20 9.12 -0.37
C ALA A 170 15.40 9.10 -1.31
N ALA A 171 16.36 10.02 -1.14
CA ALA A 171 17.60 9.99 -1.91
C ALA A 171 18.38 8.68 -1.66
N ASN A 172 18.50 8.30 -0.38
CA ASN A 172 19.04 7.04 0.08
C ASN A 172 17.93 6.23 0.77
N VAL A 173 17.65 5.04 0.23
CA VAL A 173 16.59 4.13 0.69
C VAL A 173 16.88 3.59 2.10
N LEU A 174 18.14 3.22 2.36
CA LEU A 174 18.55 2.60 3.63
C LEU A 174 18.55 3.61 4.78
N ASP A 175 19.12 4.81 4.53
CA ASP A 175 19.18 5.86 5.55
C ASP A 175 17.77 6.35 5.96
N ALA A 176 16.79 6.21 5.07
CA ALA A 176 15.41 6.61 5.32
C ALA A 176 14.63 5.60 6.18
N ALA A 177 14.99 4.32 6.17
CA ALA A 177 14.19 3.23 6.73
C ALA A 177 13.80 3.45 8.20
N GLN A 178 14.76 3.78 9.06
CA GLN A 178 14.49 4.00 10.47
C GLN A 178 13.69 5.29 10.71
N PRO A 179 14.12 6.49 10.23
CA PRO A 179 13.36 7.72 10.39
C PRO A 179 11.90 7.64 9.91
N VAL A 180 11.65 7.04 8.74
CA VAL A 180 10.28 6.97 8.19
C VAL A 180 9.41 5.97 8.96
N SER A 181 9.99 4.92 9.53
CA SER A 181 9.25 3.98 10.36
C SER A 181 8.74 4.61 11.65
N ILE A 182 9.54 5.49 12.27
CA ILE A 182 9.13 6.26 13.46
C ILE A 182 7.95 7.17 13.12
N LEU A 183 7.95 7.76 11.92
CA LEU A 183 6.89 8.66 11.47
C LEU A 183 5.57 7.92 11.19
N HIS A 184 5.62 6.79 10.48
CA HIS A 184 4.41 6.11 10.01
C HIS A 184 3.93 4.99 10.93
N VAL A 185 4.82 4.40 11.73
CA VAL A 185 4.50 3.29 12.64
C VAL A 185 5.19 3.51 14.00
N PRO A 186 4.80 4.55 14.76
CA PRO A 186 5.49 4.93 15.99
C PRO A 186 5.44 3.86 17.10
N SER A 187 4.49 2.93 17.03
CA SER A 187 4.39 1.78 17.94
C SER A 187 5.32 0.62 17.57
N MET A 188 5.96 0.66 16.40
CA MET A 188 6.88 -0.39 15.96
C MET A 188 8.24 -0.23 16.65
N ILE A 189 8.76 -1.35 17.15
CA ILE A 189 10.11 -1.41 17.72
C ILE A 189 11.09 -1.66 16.59
N TRP A 190 11.92 -0.67 16.24
CA TRP A 190 12.94 -0.79 15.19
C TRP A 190 13.89 -1.98 15.38
N ASP A 191 14.20 -2.34 16.64
CA ASP A 191 15.04 -3.50 16.94
C ASP A 191 14.43 -4.83 16.46
N SER A 192 13.09 -4.91 16.36
CA SER A 192 12.43 -6.10 15.80
C SER A 192 12.69 -6.24 14.30
N VAL A 193 12.70 -5.13 13.56
CA VAL A 193 13.06 -5.10 12.13
C VAL A 193 14.54 -5.44 11.97
N THR A 194 15.41 -4.84 12.79
CA THR A 194 16.85 -5.14 12.77
C THR A 194 17.14 -6.61 13.06
N SER A 195 16.41 -7.21 14.01
CA SER A 195 16.53 -8.64 14.34
C SER A 195 16.00 -9.52 13.21
N CYS A 196 14.91 -9.13 12.55
CA CYS A 196 14.40 -9.82 11.37
C CYS A 196 15.44 -9.83 10.23
N VAL A 197 16.02 -8.66 9.92
CA VAL A 197 17.01 -8.50 8.84
C VAL A 197 18.28 -9.32 9.11
N LYS A 198 18.72 -9.43 10.36
CA LYS A 198 19.93 -10.21 10.71
C LYS A 198 19.66 -11.70 10.97
N GLY A 199 18.39 -12.08 11.08
CA GLY A 199 17.97 -13.40 11.56
C GLY A 199 17.45 -14.32 10.46
N GLU A 200 17.09 -15.54 10.86
CA GLU A 200 16.53 -16.54 9.94
C GLU A 200 15.22 -16.09 9.29
N LEU A 201 14.46 -15.22 9.98
CA LEU A 201 13.19 -14.70 9.49
C LEU A 201 13.37 -13.87 8.22
N GLY A 202 14.32 -12.92 8.17
CA GLY A 202 14.59 -12.12 6.97
C GLY A 202 15.01 -12.99 5.79
N PHE A 203 15.84 -14.00 6.04
CA PHE A 203 16.22 -14.99 5.01
C PHE A 203 15.01 -15.77 4.49
N LYS A 204 14.15 -16.26 5.39
CA LYS A 204 12.93 -16.98 5.01
C LYS A 204 11.99 -16.11 4.17
N LEU A 205 11.78 -14.84 4.56
CA LEU A 205 10.93 -13.91 3.82
C LEU A 205 11.48 -13.61 2.42
N MET A 206 12.79 -13.38 2.30
CA MET A 206 13.45 -13.19 1.00
C MET A 206 13.37 -14.45 0.13
N HIS A 207 13.49 -15.64 0.72
CA HIS A 207 13.29 -16.90 0.00
C HIS A 207 11.85 -17.09 -0.47
N GLU A 208 10.85 -16.76 0.35
CA GLU A 208 9.44 -16.79 -0.06
C GLU A 208 9.16 -15.84 -1.22
N ASN A 209 9.74 -14.63 -1.19
CA ASN A 209 9.64 -13.69 -2.31
C ASN A 209 10.35 -14.23 -3.56
N ALA A 210 11.45 -14.97 -3.41
CA ALA A 210 12.10 -15.67 -4.51
C ALA A 210 11.16 -16.69 -5.18
N LEU A 211 10.50 -17.52 -4.38
CA LEU A 211 9.56 -18.53 -4.87
C LEU A 211 8.38 -17.87 -5.61
N LYS A 212 7.81 -16.81 -5.04
CA LYS A 212 6.72 -16.03 -5.70
C LYS A 212 7.17 -15.45 -7.03
N THR A 213 8.39 -14.95 -7.10
CA THR A 213 8.96 -14.33 -8.29
C THR A 213 9.27 -15.37 -9.38
N ASN A 214 9.85 -16.51 -9.01
CA ASN A 214 10.18 -17.59 -9.94
C ASN A 214 8.94 -18.33 -10.45
N ALA A 215 7.84 -18.29 -9.71
CA ALA A 215 6.55 -18.87 -10.13
C ALA A 215 5.79 -18.00 -11.15
N LEU A 216 6.30 -16.80 -11.49
CA LEU A 216 5.68 -15.96 -12.51
C LEU A 216 5.63 -16.66 -13.87
N SER A 217 4.47 -16.57 -14.51
CA SER A 217 4.24 -17.04 -15.87
C SER A 217 3.57 -15.93 -16.67
N PRO A 218 4.23 -15.35 -17.69
CA PRO A 218 5.60 -15.65 -18.11
C PRO A 218 6.63 -15.24 -17.04
N ALA A 219 7.82 -15.83 -17.11
CA ALA A 219 8.94 -15.41 -16.27
C ALA A 219 9.26 -13.93 -16.52
N LYS A 220 9.44 -13.15 -15.45
CA LYS A 220 9.71 -11.71 -15.58
C LYS A 220 11.02 -11.47 -16.32
N THR A 221 11.04 -10.49 -17.21
CA THR A 221 12.23 -10.09 -17.98
C THR A 221 12.87 -8.81 -17.45
N HIS A 222 12.16 -8.06 -16.62
CA HIS A 222 12.58 -6.79 -16.05
C HIS A 222 11.81 -6.51 -14.75
N VAL A 223 12.17 -5.41 -14.07
CA VAL A 223 11.41 -4.81 -12.98
C VAL A 223 11.28 -3.30 -13.23
N PRO A 224 10.22 -2.62 -12.77
CA PRO A 224 9.07 -3.16 -12.03
C PRO A 224 8.22 -4.10 -12.89
N TRP A 225 7.74 -5.19 -12.30
CA TRP A 225 6.87 -6.16 -12.96
C TRP A 225 5.51 -6.18 -12.25
N VAL A 226 4.46 -5.81 -12.97
CA VAL A 226 3.13 -5.59 -12.39
C VAL A 226 2.16 -6.66 -12.87
N THR A 227 1.51 -7.33 -11.93
CA THR A 227 0.38 -8.22 -12.25
C THR A 227 -0.93 -7.63 -11.73
N ILE A 228 -1.99 -7.86 -12.51
CA ILE A 228 -3.35 -7.43 -12.18
C ILE A 228 -4.20 -8.69 -12.03
N ASN A 229 -4.79 -8.88 -10.85
CA ASN A 229 -5.53 -10.10 -10.49
C ASN A 229 -4.71 -11.39 -10.74
N GLY A 230 -3.40 -11.33 -10.51
CA GLY A 230 -2.47 -12.45 -10.72
C GLY A 230 -2.03 -12.66 -12.17
N GLU A 231 -2.55 -11.90 -13.13
CA GLU A 231 -2.19 -12.02 -14.55
C GLU A 231 -1.20 -10.93 -14.99
N TYR A 232 -0.25 -11.31 -15.83
CA TYR A 232 0.63 -10.40 -16.55
C TYR A 232 0.29 -10.42 -18.04
N THR A 233 0.20 -9.25 -18.64
CA THR A 233 0.27 -9.06 -20.10
C THR A 233 1.08 -7.80 -20.37
N ASP A 234 1.73 -7.71 -21.53
CA ASP A 234 2.46 -6.49 -21.90
C ASP A 234 1.52 -5.26 -21.93
N ASP A 235 0.26 -5.45 -22.35
CA ASP A 235 -0.77 -4.40 -22.31
C ASP A 235 -1.09 -3.92 -20.88
N PHE A 236 -1.17 -4.84 -19.91
CA PHE A 236 -1.36 -4.47 -18.50
C PHE A 236 -0.14 -3.76 -17.94
N GLN A 237 1.06 -4.22 -18.27
CA GLN A 237 2.31 -3.57 -17.87
C GLN A 237 2.35 -2.13 -18.41
N ASP A 238 2.13 -1.93 -19.71
CA ASP A 238 2.14 -0.60 -20.35
C ASP A 238 1.07 0.34 -19.75
N LYS A 239 -0.13 -0.17 -19.50
CA LYS A 239 -1.21 0.60 -18.86
C LYS A 239 -0.93 0.92 -17.40
N ALA A 240 -0.33 0.00 -16.65
CA ALA A 240 0.08 0.25 -15.28
C ALA A 240 1.14 1.35 -15.22
N MET A 241 2.14 1.30 -16.10
CA MET A 241 3.22 2.28 -16.16
C MET A 241 2.75 3.67 -16.61
N SER A 242 1.74 3.76 -17.47
CA SER A 242 1.19 5.03 -17.97
C SER A 242 0.11 5.63 -17.06
N SER A 243 -0.86 4.82 -16.62
CA SER A 243 -1.91 5.24 -15.69
C SER A 243 -2.52 4.04 -14.97
N LEU A 244 -1.89 3.65 -13.87
CA LEU A 244 -2.39 2.56 -13.04
C LEU A 244 -3.82 2.83 -12.53
N PHE A 245 -4.14 4.09 -12.21
CA PHE A 245 -5.49 4.51 -11.82
C PHE A 245 -6.55 4.09 -12.84
N ASN A 246 -6.35 4.43 -14.12
CA ASN A 246 -7.30 4.09 -15.18
C ASN A 246 -7.42 2.58 -15.37
N LEU A 247 -6.31 1.86 -15.26
CA LEU A 247 -6.31 0.40 -15.34
C LEU A 247 -7.13 -0.23 -14.20
N VAL A 248 -6.89 0.16 -12.95
CA VAL A 248 -7.64 -0.35 -11.78
C VAL A 248 -9.13 -0.07 -11.93
N CYS A 249 -9.51 1.15 -12.30
CA CYS A 249 -10.91 1.52 -12.52
C CYS A 249 -11.58 0.64 -13.60
N LYS A 250 -10.90 0.42 -14.72
CA LYS A 250 -11.40 -0.44 -15.80
C LYS A 250 -11.58 -1.89 -15.33
N MET A 251 -10.61 -2.42 -14.58
CA MET A 251 -10.64 -3.81 -14.11
C MET A 251 -11.73 -4.03 -13.06
N TYR A 252 -11.96 -3.07 -12.17
CA TYR A 252 -13.04 -3.13 -11.20
C TYR A 252 -14.44 -3.12 -11.88
N MET A 253 -14.60 -2.39 -12.98
CA MET A 253 -15.83 -2.40 -13.79
C MET A 253 -16.10 -3.77 -14.45
N VAL A 254 -15.05 -4.44 -14.93
CA VAL A 254 -15.18 -5.79 -15.52
C VAL A 254 -15.66 -6.79 -14.48
N SER A 255 -15.15 -6.70 -13.25
CA SER A 255 -15.55 -7.58 -12.14
C SER A 255 -16.97 -7.33 -11.61
N SER A 256 -17.55 -6.15 -11.88
CA SER A 256 -18.81 -5.70 -11.27
C SER A 256 -20.05 -5.81 -12.16
N ARG A 257 -20.02 -6.62 -13.25
CA ARG A 257 -21.16 -6.78 -14.20
C ARG A 257 -22.50 -7.01 -13.48
N GLY A 258 -23.25 -5.92 -13.28
CA GLY A 258 -24.48 -5.84 -12.48
C GLY A 258 -24.62 -4.52 -11.68
N VAL A 259 -23.51 -3.86 -11.33
CA VAL A 259 -23.48 -2.55 -10.65
C VAL A 259 -22.43 -1.65 -11.32
N THR A 260 -22.83 -0.87 -12.31
CA THR A 260 -21.97 0.13 -12.94
C THR A 260 -21.83 1.35 -12.04
N ARG A 261 -20.74 1.44 -11.28
CA ARG A 261 -20.28 2.70 -10.70
C ARG A 261 -18.80 2.90 -11.09
N PRO A 262 -18.49 3.86 -11.98
CA PRO A 262 -17.11 4.20 -12.27
C PRO A 262 -16.37 4.67 -11.00
N CYS A 263 -15.06 4.86 -11.11
CA CYS A 263 -14.29 5.75 -10.24
C CYS A 263 -14.76 7.22 -10.38
N LEU A 264 -16.08 7.48 -10.35
CA LEU A 264 -16.74 8.78 -10.46
C LEU A 264 -16.36 9.72 -9.31
N ARG A 265 -15.74 9.19 -8.25
CA ARG A 265 -15.18 9.99 -7.17
C ARG A 265 -14.14 11.01 -7.69
N PHE A 266 -13.56 10.79 -8.86
CA PHE A 266 -12.55 11.66 -9.48
C PHE A 266 -12.88 12.02 -10.93
N ASN A 267 -14.14 12.35 -11.24
CA ASN A 267 -14.47 12.91 -12.54
C ASN A 267 -13.73 14.26 -12.69
N MET A 268 -12.56 14.25 -13.33
CA MET A 268 -11.59 15.34 -13.49
C MET A 268 -12.09 16.57 -14.29
N ASN A 269 -13.41 16.75 -14.43
CA ASN A 269 -13.99 17.91 -15.10
C ASN A 269 -14.19 19.12 -14.16
N TYR A 270 -13.66 19.08 -12.93
CA TYR A 270 -13.77 20.15 -11.93
C TYR A 270 -12.48 20.37 -11.13
N ILE A 271 -11.33 20.45 -11.81
CA ILE A 271 -10.13 21.15 -11.30
C ILE A 271 -9.68 22.13 -12.38
#